data_AF-A0A957QW68-F1
#
_entry.id   AF-A0A957QW68-F1
#
_cell.length_a   1.000
_cell.length_b   1.000
_cell.length_c   1.000
_cell.angle_alpha   90.00
_cell.angle_beta   90.00
_cell.angle_gamma   90.00
#
_symmetry.space_group_name_H-M   'P 1'
#
loop_
_entity.id
_entity.type
_entity.pdbx_description
1 polymer ?
#
loop_
_entity_poly.entity_id
_entity_poly.type
_entity_poly.pdbx_seq_one_letter_code
_entity_poly.pdbx_strand_id
1 'polypeptide(L)'
;MTIATDTRTASLAILSERISAGRIGWGAPLVMVAIRTLLFLAWQGGAAALFAMTGVPHPLAASAAWWPVTIVGANLMTLAVLLRLLHREGGRYREMIRIDRRTSGRDLLAVLGVTLFAGLAATMPGTLVSMALWGDPMTGSEMVFRPVPLWAAAFALVAFPVTIALSELPTYFGYAMPRLALLSGRWWLAILITAGGLAVQHCALPFLPDWRFLLWRG
;
A
#
# COMPACT_ATOMS: atom_id res chain seq x y z
N MET A 1 40.62 -14.47 3.11
CA MET A 1 39.22 -14.93 3.25
C MET A 1 38.39 -13.74 3.74
N THR A 2 37.94 -12.91 2.80
CA THR A 2 37.22 -11.67 3.11
C THR A 2 35.77 -12.05 3.37
N ILE A 3 35.32 -11.93 4.62
CA ILE A 3 33.91 -12.06 4.97
C ILE A 3 33.21 -10.92 4.24
N ALA A 4 32.59 -11.21 3.10
CA ALA A 4 31.62 -10.33 2.50
C ALA A 4 30.52 -10.14 3.55
N THR A 5 30.59 -9.01 4.25
CA THR A 5 29.58 -8.64 5.24
C THR A 5 28.27 -8.60 4.48
N ASP A 6 27.37 -9.53 4.78
CA ASP A 6 26.05 -9.58 4.16
C ASP A 6 25.42 -8.19 4.30
N THR A 7 25.17 -7.55 3.18
CA THR A 7 24.64 -6.19 3.10
C THR A 7 23.28 -6.03 3.78
N ARG A 8 22.54 -7.12 4.00
CA ARG A 8 21.33 -7.15 4.82
C ARG A 8 21.64 -6.87 6.29
N THR A 9 22.74 -7.42 6.78
CA THR A 9 23.27 -7.17 8.12
C THR A 9 23.70 -5.72 8.26
N ALA A 10 24.26 -5.12 7.20
CA ALA A 10 24.64 -3.71 7.19
C ALA A 10 23.44 -2.75 7.27
N SER A 11 22.35 -3.01 6.53
CA SER A 11 21.16 -2.14 6.58
C SER A 11 20.42 -2.24 7.93
N LEU A 12 20.32 -3.44 8.50
CA LEU A 12 19.77 -3.64 9.83
C LEU A 12 20.65 -3.03 10.93
N ALA A 13 21.98 -3.09 10.79
CA ALA A 13 22.91 -2.45 11.71
C ALA A 13 22.73 -0.93 11.72
N ILE A 14 22.61 -0.29 10.55
CA ILE A 14 22.34 1.15 10.44
C ILE A 14 21.01 1.52 11.10
N LEU A 15 19.96 0.73 10.90
CA LEU A 15 18.67 0.97 11.55
C LEU A 15 18.75 0.80 13.07
N SER A 16 19.45 -0.23 13.54
CA SER A 16 19.69 -0.47 14.97
C SER A 16 20.44 0.70 15.62
N GLU A 17 21.47 1.22 14.97
CA GLU A 17 22.21 2.42 15.41
C GLU A 17 21.31 3.67 15.46
N ARG A 18 20.44 3.86 14.45
CA ARG A 18 19.49 4.99 14.43
C ARG A 18 18.45 4.88 15.55
N ILE A 19 18.00 3.66 15.87
CA ILE A 19 17.09 3.38 16.99
C ILE A 19 17.79 3.65 18.33
N SER A 20 19.01 3.14 18.54
CA SER A 20 19.75 3.36 19.79
C SER A 20 20.11 4.82 20.01
N ALA A 21 20.34 5.58 18.92
CA ALA A 21 20.51 7.03 18.94
C ALA A 21 19.21 7.82 19.14
N GLY A 22 18.06 7.16 19.34
CA GLY A 22 16.76 7.82 19.55
C GLY A 22 16.18 8.54 18.32
N ARG A 23 16.77 8.33 17.13
CA ARG A 23 16.30 8.96 15.87
C ARG A 23 15.06 8.27 15.31
N ILE A 24 14.82 7.02 15.69
CA ILE A 24 13.67 6.20 15.28
C ILE A 24 12.95 5.71 16.53
N GLY A 25 11.65 6.01 16.62
CA GLY A 25 10.76 5.48 17.65
C GLY A 25 9.55 4.77 17.04
N TRP A 26 8.61 4.34 17.89
CA TRP A 26 7.40 3.62 17.48
C TRP A 26 6.41 4.47 16.66
N GLY A 27 6.37 5.78 16.90
CA GLY A 27 5.37 6.66 16.31
C GLY A 27 5.40 6.68 14.79
N ALA A 28 6.57 6.93 14.20
CA ALA A 28 6.67 7.10 12.74
C ALA A 28 6.31 5.81 11.95
N PRO A 29 6.81 4.60 12.31
CA PRO A 29 6.37 3.37 11.67
C PRO A 29 4.87 3.11 11.79
N LEU A 30 4.26 3.32 12.97
CA LEU A 30 2.83 3.11 13.17
C LEU A 30 1.97 4.12 12.40
N VAL A 31 2.38 5.39 12.40
CA VAL A 31 1.74 6.42 11.57
C VAL A 31 1.81 6.03 10.10
N MET A 32 2.96 5.56 9.60
CA MET A 32 3.10 5.14 8.21
C MET A 32 2.24 3.93 7.84
N VAL A 33 1.96 3.03 8.79
CA VAL A 33 1.02 1.92 8.59
C VAL A 33 -0.42 2.44 8.44
N ALA A 34 -0.83 3.44 9.24
CA ALA A 34 -2.19 3.96 9.23
C ALA A 34 -2.45 5.06 8.17
N ILE A 35 -1.41 5.79 7.76
CA ILE A 35 -1.56 7.03 6.97
C ILE A 35 -2.22 6.76 5.62
N ARG A 36 -1.95 5.61 4.99
CA ARG A 36 -2.50 5.25 3.69
C ARG A 36 -4.01 5.13 3.75
N THR A 37 -4.54 4.40 4.74
CA THR A 37 -5.99 4.27 4.97
C THR A 37 -6.63 5.65 5.17
N LEU A 38 -6.02 6.49 6.02
CA LEU A 38 -6.54 7.84 6.28
C LEU A 38 -6.53 8.72 5.03
N LEU A 39 -5.47 8.65 4.23
CA LEU A 39 -5.36 9.40 2.98
C LEU A 39 -6.35 8.88 1.92
N PHE A 40 -6.59 7.57 1.81
CA PHE A 40 -7.61 7.03 0.90
C PHE A 40 -9.00 7.54 1.26
N LEU A 41 -9.36 7.49 2.54
CA LEU A 41 -10.61 8.05 3.03
C LEU A 41 -10.71 9.56 2.77
N ALA A 42 -9.63 10.32 3.00
CA ALA A 42 -9.61 11.76 2.79
C ALA A 42 -9.78 12.13 1.30
N TRP A 43 -9.05 11.45 0.40
CA TRP A 43 -9.13 11.72 -1.04
C TRP A 43 -10.47 11.29 -1.65
N GLN A 44 -11.00 10.14 -1.25
CA GLN A 44 -12.36 9.74 -1.67
C GLN A 44 -13.42 10.68 -1.07
N GLY A 45 -13.29 11.05 0.21
CA GLY A 45 -14.18 11.99 0.88
C GLY A 45 -14.19 13.36 0.20
N GLY A 46 -13.03 13.87 -0.22
CA GLY A 46 -12.92 15.08 -1.03
C GLY A 46 -13.62 14.97 -2.39
N ALA A 47 -13.47 13.85 -3.08
CA ALA A 47 -14.19 13.58 -4.34
C ALA A 47 -15.71 13.48 -4.12
N ALA A 48 -16.15 12.82 -3.05
CA ALA A 48 -17.55 12.73 -2.68
C ALA A 48 -18.13 14.11 -2.32
N ALA A 49 -17.37 14.97 -1.63
CA ALA A 49 -17.77 16.33 -1.33
C ALA A 49 -17.92 17.16 -2.61
N LEU A 50 -16.99 17.05 -3.56
CA LEU A 50 -17.11 17.71 -4.87
C LEU A 50 -18.37 17.25 -5.63
N PHE A 51 -18.66 15.94 -5.64
CA PHE A 51 -19.88 15.42 -6.25
C PHE A 51 -21.15 15.91 -5.55
N ALA A 52 -21.13 16.06 -4.23
CA ALA A 52 -22.24 16.64 -3.48
C ALA A 52 -22.47 18.11 -3.86
N MET A 53 -21.39 18.89 -4.00
CA MET A 53 -21.45 20.30 -4.40
C MET A 53 -21.96 20.50 -5.83
N THR A 54 -21.77 19.53 -6.72
CA THR A 54 -22.27 19.57 -8.10
C THR A 54 -23.65 18.93 -8.27
N GLY A 55 -24.29 18.50 -7.18
CA GLY A 55 -25.65 17.97 -7.18
C GLY A 55 -25.77 16.51 -7.68
N VAL A 56 -24.67 15.76 -7.71
CA VAL A 56 -24.70 14.35 -8.10
C VAL A 56 -25.44 13.51 -7.04
N PRO A 57 -26.43 12.69 -7.43
CA PRO A 57 -27.10 11.80 -6.49
C PRO A 57 -26.13 10.72 -5.99
N HIS A 58 -26.24 10.37 -4.71
CA HIS A 58 -25.36 9.42 -4.02
C HIS A 58 -23.84 9.71 -4.19
N PRO A 59 -23.33 10.86 -3.70
CA PRO A 59 -21.97 11.32 -3.96
C PRO A 59 -20.86 10.34 -3.55
N LEU A 60 -21.04 9.63 -2.44
CA LEU A 60 -20.08 8.61 -1.99
C LEU A 60 -19.98 7.45 -2.98
N ALA A 61 -21.12 6.95 -3.47
CA ALA A 61 -21.16 5.88 -4.46
C ALA A 61 -20.58 6.32 -5.81
N ALA A 62 -20.81 7.58 -6.20
CA ALA A 62 -20.19 8.18 -7.38
C ALA A 62 -18.66 8.28 -7.22
N SER A 63 -18.18 8.74 -6.06
CA SER A 63 -16.75 8.85 -5.75
C SER A 63 -16.02 7.51 -5.78
N ALA A 64 -16.71 6.42 -5.42
CA ALA A 64 -16.12 5.09 -5.40
C ALA A 64 -15.61 4.66 -6.78
N ALA A 65 -16.28 5.03 -7.88
CA ALA A 65 -15.82 4.74 -9.24
C ALA A 65 -14.46 5.38 -9.57
N TRP A 66 -14.14 6.51 -8.92
CA TRP A 66 -12.96 7.31 -9.17
C TRP A 66 -11.75 6.90 -8.31
N TRP A 67 -11.84 5.78 -7.57
CA TRP A 67 -10.77 5.32 -6.69
C TRP A 67 -9.40 5.18 -7.37
N PRO A 68 -9.27 4.74 -8.64
CA PRO A 68 -7.95 4.64 -9.28
C PRO A 68 -7.33 6.01 -9.56
N VAL A 69 -8.12 7.07 -9.58
CA VAL A 69 -7.66 8.46 -9.74
C VAL A 69 -7.34 9.06 -8.38
N THR A 70 -8.26 8.95 -7.41
CA THR A 70 -8.09 9.55 -6.07
C THR A 70 -6.90 8.94 -5.31
N ILE A 71 -6.62 7.64 -5.52
CA ILE A 71 -5.48 6.96 -4.92
C ILE A 71 -4.13 7.55 -5.37
N VAL A 72 -4.04 8.12 -6.57
CA VAL A 72 -2.79 8.73 -7.06
C VAL A 72 -2.38 9.86 -6.12
N GLY A 73 -3.32 10.71 -5.72
CA GLY A 73 -3.08 11.78 -4.75
C GLY A 73 -2.64 11.23 -3.39
N ALA A 74 -3.33 10.21 -2.89
CA ALA A 74 -2.98 9.57 -1.62
C ALA A 74 -1.59 8.91 -1.64
N ASN A 75 -1.24 8.25 -2.74
CA ASN A 75 0.07 7.61 -2.94
C ASN A 75 1.18 8.67 -2.97
N LEU A 76 0.98 9.79 -3.68
CA LEU A 76 1.96 10.88 -3.74
C LEU A 76 2.16 11.52 -2.36
N MET A 77 1.09 11.74 -1.59
CA MET A 77 1.19 12.25 -0.21
C MET A 77 1.89 11.25 0.72
N THR A 78 1.57 9.97 0.61
CA THR A 78 2.25 8.90 1.36
C THR A 78 3.75 8.91 1.05
N LEU A 79 4.10 8.98 -0.24
CA LEU A 79 5.48 9.03 -0.68
C LEU A 79 6.19 10.29 -0.14
N ALA A 80 5.55 11.46 -0.21
CA ALA A 80 6.12 12.69 0.33
C ALA A 80 6.43 12.60 1.84
N VAL A 81 5.52 12.01 2.62
CA VAL A 81 5.73 11.78 4.06
C VAL A 81 6.85 10.78 4.29
N LEU A 82 6.88 9.67 3.54
CA LEU A 82 7.95 8.67 3.60
C LEU A 82 9.32 9.29 3.31
N LEU A 83 9.43 10.08 2.24
CA LEU A 83 10.67 10.77 1.88
C LEU A 83 11.14 11.71 2.99
N ARG A 84 10.21 12.47 3.60
CA ARG A 84 10.51 13.37 4.71
C ARG A 84 10.98 12.62 5.95
N LEU A 85 10.35 11.50 6.29
CA LEU A 85 10.74 10.68 7.44
C LEU A 85 12.11 10.05 7.23
N LEU A 86 12.36 9.45 6.07
CA LEU A 86 13.67 8.91 5.72
C LEU A 86 14.77 9.96 5.84
N HIS A 87 14.53 11.16 5.32
CA HIS A 87 15.50 12.24 5.41
C HIS A 87 15.78 12.67 6.86
N ARG A 88 14.74 12.77 7.71
CA ARG A 88 14.88 13.09 9.14
C ARG A 88 15.64 12.01 9.91
N GLU A 89 15.54 10.76 9.48
CA GLU A 89 16.30 9.64 10.05
C GLU A 89 17.74 9.54 9.49
N GLY A 90 18.13 10.44 8.58
CA GLY A 90 19.45 10.45 7.95
C GLY A 90 19.62 9.42 6.83
N GLY A 91 18.53 8.90 6.27
CA GLY A 91 18.52 7.97 5.15
C GLY A 91 17.92 8.57 3.87
N ARG A 92 17.90 7.75 2.82
CA ARG A 92 17.34 8.11 1.51
C ARG A 92 16.49 6.97 0.97
N TYR A 93 15.46 7.30 0.18
CA TYR A 93 14.60 6.33 -0.48
C TYR A 93 15.35 5.31 -1.34
N ARG A 94 16.46 5.74 -1.98
CA ARG A 94 17.32 4.86 -2.77
C ARG A 94 17.98 3.74 -1.95
N GLU A 95 18.11 3.89 -0.63
CA GLU A 95 18.64 2.83 0.25
C GLU A 95 17.67 1.65 0.36
N MET A 96 16.38 1.87 0.07
CA MET A 96 15.35 0.82 0.08
C MET A 96 15.28 0.07 -1.27
N ILE A 97 15.74 0.69 -2.36
CA ILE A 97 15.71 0.12 -3.70
C ILE A 97 17.12 -0.30 -4.11
N ARG A 98 17.37 -1.61 -4.05
CA ARG A 98 18.63 -2.18 -4.52
C ARG A 98 18.45 -2.75 -5.92
N ILE A 99 19.12 -2.14 -6.89
CA ILE A 99 19.23 -2.68 -8.25
C ILE A 99 20.65 -3.23 -8.41
N ASP A 100 20.77 -4.54 -8.57
CA ASP A 100 22.03 -5.19 -8.86
C ASP A 100 22.01 -5.72 -10.30
N ARG A 101 22.87 -5.13 -11.15
CA ARG A 101 22.97 -5.48 -12.58
C ARG A 101 23.39 -6.93 -12.79
N ARG A 102 24.04 -7.56 -11.81
CA ARG A 102 24.47 -8.96 -11.88
C ARG A 102 23.32 -9.94 -11.68
N THR A 103 22.25 -9.51 -10.99
CA THR A 103 21.07 -10.34 -10.69
C THR A 103 19.83 -9.92 -11.46
N SER A 104 19.87 -8.86 -12.26
CA SER A 104 18.68 -8.24 -12.86
C SER A 104 17.79 -9.22 -13.64
N GLY A 105 18.36 -10.20 -14.35
CA GLY A 105 17.57 -11.22 -15.04
C GLY A 105 16.82 -12.16 -14.08
N ARG A 106 17.48 -12.57 -12.98
CA ARG A 106 16.87 -13.37 -11.91
C ARG A 106 15.84 -12.57 -11.13
N ASP A 107 16.12 -11.31 -10.84
CA ASP A 107 15.22 -10.41 -10.14
C ASP A 107 13.97 -10.15 -10.99
N LEU A 108 14.13 -9.95 -12.30
CA LEU A 108 13.00 -9.83 -13.23
C LEU A 108 12.15 -11.10 -13.25
N LEU A 109 12.79 -12.28 -13.37
CA LEU A 109 12.06 -13.54 -13.35
C LEU A 109 11.34 -13.77 -12.01
N ALA A 110 11.95 -13.40 -10.90
CA ALA A 110 11.34 -13.48 -9.58
C ALA A 110 10.15 -12.52 -9.46
N VAL A 111 10.28 -11.28 -9.92
CA VAL A 111 9.17 -10.32 -9.95
C VAL A 111 8.02 -10.84 -10.79
N LEU A 112 8.29 -11.36 -11.99
CA LEU A 112 7.25 -11.94 -12.85
C LEU A 112 6.58 -13.15 -12.21
N GLY A 113 7.36 -14.09 -11.68
CA GLY A 113 6.85 -15.29 -11.01
C GLY A 113 6.01 -14.98 -9.77
N VAL A 114 6.52 -14.09 -8.90
CA VAL A 114 5.80 -13.65 -7.70
C VAL A 114 4.55 -12.86 -8.07
N THR A 115 4.60 -11.99 -9.08
CA THR A 115 3.42 -11.21 -9.51
C THR A 115 2.34 -12.12 -10.07
N LEU A 116 2.71 -13.11 -10.89
CA LEU A 116 1.75 -14.09 -11.42
C LEU A 116 1.13 -14.92 -10.28
N PHE A 117 1.96 -15.46 -9.39
CA PHE A 117 1.48 -16.25 -8.27
C PHE A 117 0.61 -15.43 -7.30
N ALA A 118 1.06 -14.24 -6.92
CA ALA A 118 0.33 -13.34 -6.03
C ALA A 118 -0.98 -12.89 -6.68
N GLY A 119 -1.01 -12.64 -7.99
CA GLY A 119 -2.23 -12.32 -8.72
C GLY A 119 -3.28 -13.43 -8.64
N LEU A 120 -2.87 -14.69 -8.85
CA LEU A 120 -3.76 -15.85 -8.71
C LEU A 120 -4.18 -16.08 -7.26
N ALA A 121 -3.25 -15.94 -6.32
CA ALA A 121 -3.53 -16.12 -4.89
C ALA A 121 -4.43 -15.02 -4.33
N ALA A 122 -4.37 -13.79 -4.86
CA ALA A 122 -5.18 -12.67 -4.43
C ALA A 122 -6.63 -12.74 -4.93
N THR A 123 -6.88 -13.34 -6.10
CA THR A 123 -8.24 -13.41 -6.67
C THR A 123 -9.07 -14.55 -6.09
N MET A 124 -8.45 -15.65 -5.66
CA MET A 124 -9.16 -16.83 -5.15
C MET A 124 -9.97 -16.55 -3.88
N PRO A 125 -9.40 -15.96 -2.79
CA PRO A 125 -10.17 -15.65 -1.58
C PRO A 125 -11.33 -14.70 -1.88
N GLY A 126 -11.08 -13.63 -2.66
CA GLY A 126 -12.11 -12.66 -3.02
C GLY A 126 -13.29 -13.30 -3.77
N THR A 127 -13.00 -14.21 -4.71
CA THR A 127 -14.04 -14.94 -5.45
C THR A 127 -14.89 -15.81 -4.52
N LEU A 128 -14.25 -16.56 -3.61
CA LEU A 128 -14.94 -17.46 -2.67
C LEU A 128 -15.77 -16.69 -1.65
N VAL A 129 -15.22 -15.61 -1.09
CA VAL A 129 -15.93 -14.74 -0.15
C VAL A 129 -17.09 -14.03 -0.85
N SER A 130 -16.92 -13.60 -2.10
CA SER A 130 -18.02 -12.99 -2.86
C SER A 130 -19.17 -13.97 -3.06
N MET A 131 -18.84 -15.20 -3.46
CA MET A 131 -19.83 -16.28 -3.59
C MET A 131 -20.56 -16.56 -2.27
N ALA A 132 -19.85 -16.58 -1.15
CA ALA A 132 -20.45 -16.82 0.16
C ALA A 132 -21.37 -15.69 0.66
N LEU A 133 -21.05 -14.43 0.34
CA LEU A 133 -21.78 -13.26 0.83
C LEU A 133 -22.96 -12.85 -0.05
N TRP A 134 -22.84 -13.03 -1.38
CA TRP A 134 -23.83 -12.57 -2.36
C TRP A 134 -24.39 -13.66 -3.26
N GLY A 135 -23.87 -14.90 -3.19
CA GLY A 135 -24.27 -15.98 -4.11
C GLY A 135 -23.75 -15.80 -5.54
N ASP A 136 -22.87 -14.82 -5.76
CA ASP A 136 -22.25 -14.51 -7.03
C ASP A 136 -20.76 -14.17 -6.83
N PRO A 137 -19.83 -14.84 -7.54
CA PRO A 137 -18.41 -14.56 -7.44
C PRO A 137 -18.00 -13.15 -7.90
N MET A 138 -18.82 -12.45 -8.70
CA MET A 138 -18.43 -11.17 -9.32
C MET A 138 -18.92 -9.92 -8.60
N THR A 139 -19.96 -10.02 -7.78
CA THR A 139 -20.56 -8.89 -7.07
C THR A 139 -19.53 -7.97 -6.41
N GLY A 140 -18.56 -8.50 -5.65
CA GLY A 140 -17.52 -7.66 -5.01
C GLY A 140 -16.68 -6.85 -6.01
N SER A 141 -16.27 -7.47 -7.12
CA SER A 141 -15.50 -6.81 -8.18
C SER A 141 -16.32 -5.72 -8.88
N GLU A 142 -17.60 -5.96 -9.16
CA GLU A 142 -18.51 -4.98 -9.78
C GLU A 142 -18.80 -3.79 -8.87
N MET A 143 -18.75 -3.98 -7.54
CA MET A 143 -18.84 -2.87 -6.58
C MET A 143 -17.63 -1.93 -6.67
N VAL A 144 -16.44 -2.45 -6.96
CA VAL A 144 -15.17 -1.70 -7.06
C VAL A 144 -14.96 -1.08 -8.44
N PHE A 145 -15.20 -1.85 -9.49
CA PHE A 145 -14.90 -1.47 -10.87
C PHE A 145 -16.15 -0.96 -11.56
N ARG A 146 -16.35 0.35 -11.50
CA ARG A 146 -17.45 1.05 -12.15
C ARG A 146 -16.94 1.86 -13.34
N PRO A 147 -17.80 2.12 -14.35
CA PRO A 147 -17.42 2.93 -15.50
C PRO A 147 -16.97 4.34 -15.09
N VAL A 148 -15.92 4.83 -15.75
CA VAL A 148 -15.42 6.20 -15.65
C VAL A 148 -15.16 6.77 -17.05
N PRO A 149 -15.10 8.10 -17.23
CA PRO A 149 -14.73 8.70 -18.51
C PRO A 149 -13.36 8.20 -19.00
N LEU A 150 -13.20 8.09 -20.32
CA LEU A 150 -11.99 7.53 -20.94
C LEU A 150 -10.70 8.22 -20.48
N TRP A 151 -10.71 9.55 -20.33
CA TRP A 151 -9.53 10.28 -19.86
C TRP A 151 -9.10 9.87 -18.45
N ALA A 152 -10.06 9.58 -17.57
CA ALA A 152 -9.80 9.17 -16.19
C ALA A 152 -9.26 7.75 -16.15
N ALA A 153 -9.81 6.85 -16.97
CA ALA A 153 -9.29 5.51 -17.17
C ALA A 153 -7.85 5.52 -17.72
N ALA A 154 -7.59 6.33 -18.76
CA ALA A 154 -6.26 6.46 -19.36
C ALA A 154 -5.23 7.03 -18.39
N PHE A 155 -5.61 8.07 -17.62
CA PHE A 155 -4.77 8.61 -16.55
C PHE A 155 -4.47 7.56 -15.50
N ALA A 156 -5.50 6.88 -14.97
CA ALA A 156 -5.36 5.87 -13.94
C ALA A 156 -4.48 4.69 -14.40
N LEU A 157 -4.64 4.22 -15.65
CA LEU A 157 -3.88 3.10 -16.20
C LEU A 157 -2.36 3.28 -16.05
N VAL A 158 -1.87 4.52 -16.12
CA VAL A 158 -0.43 4.82 -15.98
C VAL A 158 -0.10 5.32 -14.58
N ALA A 159 -0.83 6.32 -14.08
CA ALA A 159 -0.49 7.01 -12.85
C ALA A 159 -0.66 6.13 -11.61
N PHE A 160 -1.71 5.30 -11.58
CA PHE A 160 -1.97 4.44 -10.42
C PHE A 160 -0.88 3.37 -10.23
N PRO A 161 -0.55 2.51 -11.22
CA PRO A 161 0.48 1.48 -11.04
C PRO A 161 1.85 2.03 -10.64
N VAL A 162 2.25 3.16 -11.20
CA VAL A 162 3.53 3.81 -10.87
C VAL A 162 3.51 4.32 -9.43
N THR A 163 2.48 5.06 -9.05
CA THR A 163 2.43 5.66 -7.71
C THR A 163 2.20 4.63 -6.61
N ILE A 164 1.41 3.57 -6.85
CA ILE A 164 1.23 2.51 -5.86
C ILE A 164 2.52 1.72 -5.63
N ALA A 165 3.25 1.36 -6.71
CA ALA A 165 4.51 0.65 -6.60
C ALA A 165 5.56 1.44 -5.80
N LEU A 166 5.59 2.77 -5.95
CA LEU A 166 6.51 3.65 -5.24
C LEU A 166 6.09 3.98 -3.80
N SER A 167 4.83 3.76 -3.43
CA SER A 167 4.32 4.18 -2.13
C SER A 167 4.00 3.00 -1.22
N GLU A 168 3.36 1.95 -1.71
CA GLU A 168 2.79 0.90 -0.87
C GLU A 168 3.84 -0.03 -0.26
N LEU A 169 4.51 -0.84 -1.09
CA LEU A 169 5.52 -1.79 -0.62
C LEU A 169 6.68 -1.08 0.10
N PRO A 170 7.18 0.07 -0.38
CA PRO A 170 8.17 0.86 0.35
C PRO A 170 7.67 1.29 1.73
N THR A 171 6.41 1.70 1.87
CA THR A 171 5.86 2.11 3.17
C THR A 171 5.74 0.94 4.15
N TYR A 172 5.08 -0.14 3.75
CA TYR A 172 4.81 -1.26 4.66
C TYR A 172 6.06 -2.11 4.91
N PHE A 173 6.70 -2.59 3.84
CA PHE A 173 7.77 -3.59 3.94
C PHE A 173 9.16 -2.97 3.94
N GLY A 174 9.34 -1.85 3.24
CA GLY A 174 10.64 -1.16 3.22
C GLY A 174 10.88 -0.29 4.46
N TYR A 175 9.85 0.40 4.94
CA TYR A 175 9.98 1.39 6.03
C TYR A 175 9.47 0.85 7.36
N ALA A 176 8.18 0.52 7.47
CA ALA A 176 7.54 0.21 8.75
C ALA A 176 8.00 -1.15 9.32
N MET A 177 7.94 -2.23 8.54
CA MET A 177 8.23 -3.59 9.00
C MET A 177 9.63 -3.75 9.64
N PRO A 178 10.75 -3.34 9.02
CA PRO A 178 12.07 -3.53 9.63
C PRO A 178 12.24 -2.73 10.92
N ARG A 179 11.66 -1.52 10.99
CA ARG A 179 11.69 -0.69 12.21
C ARG A 179 10.87 -1.33 13.32
N LEU A 180 9.65 -1.78 13.03
CA LEU A 180 8.79 -2.47 14.00
C LEU A 180 9.42 -3.78 14.49
N ALA A 181 10.10 -4.53 13.61
CA ALA A 181 10.76 -5.77 13.99
C ALA A 181 11.91 -5.51 14.98
N LEU A 182 12.72 -4.48 14.72
CA LEU A 182 13.82 -4.08 15.61
C LEU A 182 13.31 -3.48 16.93
N LEU A 183 12.32 -2.58 16.87
CA LEU A 183 11.74 -1.94 18.05
C LEU A 183 11.02 -2.92 18.98
N SER A 184 10.32 -3.92 18.41
CA SER A 184 9.60 -4.94 19.19
C SER A 184 10.46 -6.11 19.63
N GLY A 185 11.61 -6.35 18.96
CA GLY A 185 12.36 -7.61 19.05
C GLY A 185 11.59 -8.83 18.51
N ARG A 186 10.44 -8.63 17.84
CA ARG A 186 9.51 -9.71 17.45
C ARG A 186 9.09 -9.55 15.98
N TRP A 187 9.72 -10.31 15.10
CA TRP A 187 9.48 -10.25 13.66
C TRP A 187 8.01 -10.53 13.28
N TRP A 188 7.34 -11.45 13.97
CA TRP A 188 5.94 -11.79 13.70
C TRP A 188 4.98 -10.63 14.02
N LEU A 189 5.29 -9.81 15.03
CA LEU A 189 4.48 -8.65 15.38
C LEU A 189 4.60 -7.58 14.30
N ALA A 190 5.80 -7.39 13.77
CA ALA A 190 6.01 -6.50 12.64
C ALA A 190 5.21 -6.95 11.40
N ILE A 191 5.17 -8.26 11.10
CA ILE A 191 4.33 -8.81 10.03
C ILE A 191 2.85 -8.54 10.30
N LEU A 192 2.37 -8.88 11.50
CA LEU A 192 0.96 -8.71 11.85
C LEU A 192 0.51 -7.26 11.67
N ILE A 193 1.31 -6.31 12.14
CA ILE A 193 1.00 -4.88 12.04
C ILE A 193 1.03 -4.40 10.58
N THR A 194 2.06 -4.76 9.81
CA THR A 194 2.20 -4.24 8.44
C THR A 194 1.29 -4.95 7.44
N ALA A 195 1.15 -6.27 7.52
CA ALA A 195 0.22 -7.03 6.70
C ALA A 195 -1.23 -6.71 7.08
N GLY A 196 -1.53 -6.55 8.37
CA GLY A 196 -2.85 -6.12 8.83
C GLY A 196 -3.19 -4.71 8.36
N GLY A 197 -2.25 -3.76 8.46
CA GLY A 197 -2.45 -2.42 7.90
C GLY A 197 -2.64 -2.43 6.38
N LEU A 198 -1.84 -3.22 5.66
CA LEU A 198 -1.97 -3.44 4.22
C LEU A 198 -3.34 -4.02 3.85
N ALA A 199 -3.89 -4.95 4.63
CA ALA A 199 -5.24 -5.48 4.44
C ALA A 199 -6.31 -4.40 4.70
N VAL A 200 -6.27 -3.76 5.87
CA VAL A 200 -7.27 -2.76 6.30
C VAL A 200 -7.36 -1.57 5.35
N GLN A 201 -6.25 -1.11 4.74
CA GLN A 201 -6.33 0.00 3.77
C GLN A 201 -7.16 -0.35 2.52
N HIS A 202 -7.30 -1.63 2.14
CA HIS A 202 -8.09 -2.01 0.96
C HIS A 202 -9.57 -1.71 1.18
N CYS A 203 -10.06 -1.81 2.42
CA CYS A 203 -11.41 -1.41 2.81
C CYS A 203 -11.69 0.08 2.57
N ALA A 204 -10.64 0.91 2.48
CA ALA A 204 -10.74 2.33 2.15
C ALA A 204 -10.59 2.63 0.65
N LEU A 205 -10.49 1.60 -0.20
CA LEU A 205 -10.10 1.73 -1.60
C LEU A 205 -10.97 0.88 -2.57
N PRO A 206 -12.16 1.34 -2.97
CA PRO A 206 -12.89 2.46 -2.38
C PRO A 206 -13.54 2.07 -1.06
N PHE A 207 -13.80 3.04 -0.20
CA PHE A 207 -14.67 2.88 0.94
C PHE A 207 -16.14 2.86 0.51
N LEU A 208 -16.83 1.78 0.85
CA LEU A 208 -18.29 1.66 0.83
C LEU A 208 -18.73 1.22 2.23
N PRO A 209 -19.70 1.91 2.86
CA PRO A 209 -20.13 1.62 4.23
C PRO A 209 -21.08 0.40 4.27
N ASP A 210 -20.60 -0.75 3.78
CA ASP A 210 -21.28 -2.04 3.75
C ASP A 210 -20.34 -3.08 4.38
N TRP A 211 -20.78 -3.73 5.47
CA TRP A 211 -19.95 -4.69 6.19
C TRP A 211 -19.56 -5.91 5.34
N ARG A 212 -20.41 -6.34 4.40
CA ARG A 212 -20.11 -7.45 3.48
C ARG A 212 -18.99 -7.04 2.54
N PHE A 213 -19.09 -5.82 2.02
CA PHE A 213 -18.03 -5.23 1.20
C PHE A 213 -16.72 -5.10 1.98
N LEU A 214 -16.75 -4.57 3.21
CA LEU A 214 -15.56 -4.43 4.05
C LEU A 214 -14.91 -5.77 4.37
N LEU A 215 -15.69 -6.82 4.63
CA LEU A 215 -15.19 -8.17 4.87
C LEU A 215 -14.62 -8.82 3.61
N TRP A 216 -15.23 -8.59 2.45
CA TRP A 216 -14.73 -9.09 1.17
C TRP A 216 -13.44 -8.38 0.75
N ARG A 217 -13.31 -7.09 1.08
CA ARG A 217 -12.26 -6.21 0.58
C ARG A 217 -10.96 -6.26 1.38
N GLY A 218 -11.03 -6.50 2.69
CA GLY A 218 -9.89 -6.54 3.60
C GLY A 218 -9.42 -7.95 3.89
#